data_AF-A0AAX3W6G5-F1
#
_entry.id   AF-A0AAX3W6G5-F1
#
_cell.length_a   1.000
_cell.length_b   1.000
_cell.length_c   1.000
_cell.angle_alpha   90.00
_cell.angle_beta   90.00
_cell.angle_gamma   90.00
#
_symmetry.space_group_name_H-M   'P 1'
#
loop_
_entity.id
_entity.type
_entity.pdbx_description
1 polymer ?
#
loop_
_entity_poly.entity_id
_entity_poly.type
_entity_poly.pdbx_seq_one_letter_code
_entity_poly.pdbx_strand_id
1 'polypeptide(L)'
;MNIVLIGLILYLMLFATYKFLLEKKKYTTIHFTFVLIFLSFSQVPIMYYEKLNSTLNTAALTIGLVFIFLISFSMFIQVICNILSNTQLVSEKYIEKIFKIASDPIEMIANIFKVIWLLLLGITVIQNANILLGIIILISSLFIFYYVSILTYYITKHKMGFKPNVFIINIETFISFIILYIGLMII
;
A
#
# COMPACT_ATOMS: atom_id res chain seq x y z
N MET A 1 17.68 14.61 3.71
CA MET A 1 16.90 13.99 2.62
C MET A 1 15.65 13.40 3.23
N ASN A 2 14.46 13.85 2.85
CA ASN A 2 13.21 13.38 3.46
C ASN A 2 13.07 11.87 3.22
N ILE A 3 12.85 11.06 4.26
CA ILE A 3 12.81 9.59 4.15
C ILE A 3 11.73 9.11 3.17
N VAL A 4 10.67 9.90 2.99
CA VAL A 4 9.63 9.68 1.97
C VAL A 4 10.20 9.68 0.55
N LEU A 5 11.15 10.59 0.24
CA LEU A 5 11.82 10.65 -1.06
C LEU A 5 12.68 9.40 -1.31
N ILE A 6 13.34 8.89 -0.26
CA ILE A 6 14.07 7.61 -0.35
C ILE A 6 13.09 6.49 -0.72
N GLY A 7 11.92 6.45 -0.07
CA GLY A 7 10.85 5.51 -0.40
C GLY A 7 10.41 5.58 -1.87
N LEU A 8 10.19 6.79 -2.41
CA LEU A 8 9.84 6.99 -3.82
C LEU A 8 10.93 6.51 -4.77
N ILE A 9 12.20 6.82 -4.48
CA ILE A 9 13.35 6.37 -5.29
C ILE A 9 13.43 4.84 -5.28
N LEU A 10 13.26 4.20 -4.12
CA LEU A 10 13.22 2.74 -4.02
C LEU A 10 12.06 2.15 -4.81
N TYR A 11 10.88 2.77 -4.78
CA TYR A 11 9.73 2.33 -5.57
C TYR A 11 10.04 2.42 -7.08
N LEU A 12 10.61 3.54 -7.54
CA LEU A 12 11.03 3.71 -8.94
C LEU A 12 12.08 2.69 -9.36
N MET A 13 13.09 2.45 -8.52
CA MET A 13 14.12 1.43 -8.80
C MET A 13 13.51 0.03 -8.89
N LEU A 14 12.59 -0.30 -7.98
CA LEU A 14 11.87 -1.58 -8.02
C LEU A 14 11.03 -1.68 -9.29
N PHE A 15 10.30 -0.63 -9.65
CA PHE A 15 9.50 -0.59 -10.88
C PHE A 15 10.35 -0.66 -12.16
N ALA A 16 11.57 -0.12 -12.16
CA ALA A 16 12.49 -0.26 -13.29
C ALA A 16 13.08 -1.67 -13.40
N THR A 17 13.28 -2.35 -12.27
CA THR A 17 13.98 -3.64 -12.21
C THR A 17 13.08 -4.85 -12.01
N TYR A 18 11.76 -4.66 -11.84
CA TYR A 18 10.84 -5.74 -11.44
C TYR A 18 10.86 -6.93 -12.41
N LYS A 19 10.85 -6.69 -13.73
CA LYS A 19 10.87 -7.79 -14.72
C LYS A 19 12.12 -8.66 -14.58
N PHE A 20 13.28 -8.02 -14.48
CA PHE A 20 14.55 -8.71 -14.27
C PHE A 20 14.57 -9.50 -12.95
N LEU A 21 14.06 -8.91 -11.87
CA LEU A 21 14.00 -9.58 -10.56
C LEU A 21 13.04 -10.78 -10.58
N LEU A 22 11.91 -10.68 -11.28
CA LEU A 22 10.96 -11.78 -11.47
C LEU A 22 11.58 -12.93 -12.28
N GLU A 23 12.25 -12.63 -13.40
CA GLU A 23 12.94 -13.63 -14.23
C GLU A 23 14.03 -14.38 -13.46
N LYS A 24 14.76 -13.66 -12.61
CA LYS A 24 15.79 -14.24 -11.73
C LYS A 24 15.23 -14.84 -10.44
N LYS A 25 13.89 -14.90 -10.28
CA LYS A 25 13.19 -15.42 -9.09
C LYS A 25 13.65 -14.77 -7.78
N LYS A 26 14.04 -13.50 -7.80
CA LYS A 26 14.50 -12.73 -6.63
C LYS A 26 13.33 -12.16 -5.82
N TYR A 27 12.37 -13.01 -5.47
CA TYR A 27 11.14 -12.60 -4.77
C TYR A 27 11.40 -12.02 -3.38
N THR A 28 12.37 -12.57 -2.63
CA THR A 28 12.76 -12.01 -1.32
C THR A 28 13.19 -10.55 -1.44
N THR A 29 13.98 -10.22 -2.47
CA THR A 29 14.43 -8.85 -2.72
C THR A 29 13.25 -7.94 -3.02
N ILE A 30 12.32 -8.36 -3.89
CA ILE A 30 11.13 -7.58 -4.25
C ILE A 30 10.31 -7.21 -3.00
N HIS A 31 9.93 -8.20 -2.19
CA HIS A 31 9.07 -7.97 -1.03
C HIS A 31 9.78 -7.23 0.10
N PHE A 32 11.09 -7.47 0.29
CA PHE A 32 11.87 -6.73 1.27
C PHE A 32 12.01 -5.25 0.87
N THR A 33 12.22 -4.96 -0.41
CA THR A 33 12.20 -3.58 -0.91
C THR A 33 10.84 -2.92 -0.68
N PHE A 34 9.72 -3.63 -0.88
CA PHE A 34 8.39 -3.12 -0.53
C PHE A 34 8.25 -2.80 0.97
N VAL A 35 8.77 -3.64 1.88
CA VAL A 35 8.78 -3.33 3.32
C VAL A 35 9.51 -2.00 3.58
N LEU A 36 10.70 -1.81 3.01
CA LEU A 36 11.46 -0.57 3.19
C LEU A 36 10.73 0.66 2.62
N ILE A 37 10.07 0.50 1.46
CA ILE A 37 9.22 1.54 0.87
C ILE A 37 8.12 1.90 1.87
N PHE A 38 7.29 0.95 2.31
CA PHE A 38 6.16 1.26 3.19
C PHE A 38 6.58 1.85 4.53
N LEU A 39 7.68 1.37 5.12
CA LEU A 39 8.24 1.98 6.33
C LEU A 39 8.69 3.42 6.09
N SER A 40 9.28 3.74 4.93
CA SER A 40 9.63 5.12 4.58
C SER A 40 8.38 6.01 4.45
N PHE A 41 7.28 5.45 3.95
CA PHE A 41 5.98 6.14 3.83
C PHE A 41 5.21 6.28 5.15
N SER A 42 5.62 5.61 6.23
CA SER A 42 5.03 5.80 7.57
C SER A 42 5.05 7.26 8.05
N GLN A 43 6.00 8.05 7.57
CA GLN A 43 6.10 9.47 7.91
C GLN A 43 5.01 10.32 7.25
N VAL A 44 4.42 9.87 6.14
CA VAL A 44 3.43 10.67 5.41
C VAL A 44 2.19 10.97 6.25
N PRO A 45 1.51 10.00 6.89
CA PRO A 45 0.42 10.27 7.82
C PRO A 45 0.81 11.26 8.93
N ILE A 46 2.02 11.15 9.48
CA ILE A 46 2.52 11.99 10.58
C ILE A 46 2.72 13.43 10.11
N MET A 47 3.40 13.62 8.98
CA MET A 47 3.66 14.96 8.44
C MET A 47 2.37 15.70 8.06
N TYR A 48 1.37 14.99 7.54
CA TYR A 48 0.06 15.60 7.28
C TYR A 48 -0.67 15.99 8.57
N TYR A 49 -0.58 15.16 9.61
CA TYR A 49 -1.16 15.47 10.92
C TYR A 49 -0.56 16.74 11.54
N GLU A 50 0.76 16.92 11.42
CA GLU A 50 1.46 18.10 11.93
C GLU A 50 1.11 19.40 11.19
N LYS A 51 0.82 19.30 9.88
CA LYS A 51 0.59 20.46 9.01
C LYS A 51 -0.87 20.89 8.88
N LEU A 52 -1.80 19.97 9.08
CA LEU A 52 -3.23 20.24 8.93
C LEU A 52 -3.86 20.54 10.28
N ASN A 53 -4.97 21.27 10.30
CA ASN A 53 -5.81 21.45 11.48
C ASN A 53 -7.25 21.01 11.16
N SER A 54 -7.72 19.92 11.78
CA SER A 54 -9.05 19.37 11.55
C SER A 54 -9.43 18.40 12.68
N THR A 55 -10.72 18.28 12.96
CA THR A 55 -11.25 17.24 13.86
C THR A 55 -11.05 15.82 13.31
N LEU A 56 -10.86 15.66 12.00
CA LEU A 56 -10.62 14.38 11.34
C LEU A 56 -9.13 13.98 11.32
N ASN A 57 -8.21 14.87 11.70
CA ASN A 57 -6.76 14.63 11.61
C ASN A 57 -6.31 13.37 12.35
N THR A 58 -6.79 13.19 13.58
CA THR A 58 -6.40 12.02 14.40
C THR A 58 -6.86 10.73 13.74
N ALA A 59 -8.09 10.70 13.20
CA ALA A 59 -8.60 9.54 12.48
C ALA A 59 -7.79 9.27 11.20
N ALA A 60 -7.49 10.32 10.41
CA ALA A 60 -6.68 10.20 9.21
C ALA A 60 -5.26 9.65 9.53
N LEU A 61 -4.62 10.16 10.59
CA LEU A 61 -3.33 9.66 11.08
C LEU A 61 -3.41 8.18 11.45
N THR A 62 -4.36 7.80 12.31
CA THR A 62 -4.49 6.42 12.80
C THR A 62 -4.75 5.44 11.67
N ILE A 63 -5.72 5.73 10.79
CA ILE A 63 -6.05 4.85 9.66
C ILE A 63 -4.86 4.74 8.68
N GLY A 64 -4.15 5.85 8.42
CA GLY A 64 -2.95 5.84 7.59
C GLY A 64 -1.83 4.96 8.17
N LEU A 65 -1.57 5.06 9.47
CA LEU A 65 -0.58 4.21 10.15
C LEU A 65 -1.00 2.74 10.19
N VAL A 66 -2.28 2.44 10.41
CA VAL A 66 -2.80 1.06 10.34
C VAL A 66 -2.62 0.48 8.95
N PHE A 67 -2.91 1.24 7.89
CA PHE A 67 -2.61 0.82 6.52
C PHE A 67 -1.14 0.45 6.35
N ILE A 68 -0.22 1.34 6.72
CA ILE A 68 1.23 1.11 6.57
C ILE A 68 1.69 -0.12 7.36
N PHE A 69 1.17 -0.31 8.57
CA PHE A 69 1.46 -1.49 9.38
C PHE A 69 0.99 -2.77 8.69
N LEU A 70 -0.28 -2.85 8.26
CA LEU A 70 -0.85 -4.05 7.66
C LEU A 70 -0.14 -4.42 6.35
N ILE A 71 0.15 -3.45 5.48
CA ILE A 71 0.81 -3.73 4.20
C ILE A 71 2.27 -4.16 4.43
N SER A 72 2.98 -3.54 5.38
CA SER A 72 4.34 -3.94 5.74
C SER A 72 4.36 -5.34 6.35
N PHE A 73 3.39 -5.66 7.21
CA PHE A 73 3.26 -6.98 7.80
C PHE A 73 2.96 -8.05 6.75
N SER A 74 2.07 -7.79 5.80
CA SER A 74 1.83 -8.68 4.67
C SER A 74 3.12 -8.96 3.90
N MET A 75 3.83 -7.91 3.47
CA MET A 75 5.08 -8.05 2.72
C MET A 75 6.16 -8.79 3.51
N PHE A 76 6.21 -8.60 4.83
CA PHE A 76 7.13 -9.34 5.70
C PHE A 76 6.82 -10.84 5.77
N ILE A 77 5.55 -11.23 5.84
CA ILE A 77 5.13 -12.64 5.70
C ILE A 77 5.61 -13.19 4.35
N GLN A 78 5.45 -12.43 3.27
CA GLN A 78 5.90 -12.85 1.94
C GLN A 78 7.44 -13.03 1.89
N VAL A 79 8.21 -12.15 2.55
CA VAL A 79 9.67 -12.32 2.72
C VAL A 79 9.99 -13.65 3.42
N ILE A 80 9.34 -13.95 4.54
CA ILE A 80 9.55 -15.21 5.27
C ILE A 80 9.21 -16.42 4.38
N CYS A 81 8.08 -16.39 3.68
CA CYS A 81 7.67 -17.46 2.77
C CYS A 81 8.70 -17.70 1.67
N ASN A 82 9.25 -16.62 1.08
CA ASN A 82 10.27 -16.72 0.04
C ASN A 82 11.59 -17.30 0.58
N ILE A 83 11.98 -16.94 1.80
CA ILE A 83 13.18 -17.52 2.45
C ILE A 83 12.97 -19.01 2.69
N LEU A 84 11.83 -19.41 3.25
CA LEU A 84 11.50 -20.84 3.49
C LEU A 84 11.45 -21.65 2.19
N SER A 85 10.98 -21.05 1.10
CA SER A 85 10.96 -21.70 -0.22
C SER A 85 12.38 -21.95 -0.74
N ASN A 86 13.28 -20.98 -0.55
CA ASN A 86 14.67 -21.12 -0.97
C ASN A 86 15.47 -22.13 -0.13
N THR A 87 15.12 -22.35 1.13
CA THR A 87 15.81 -23.31 2.01
C THR A 87 15.33 -24.75 1.83
N GLN A 88 14.24 -24.98 1.08
CA GLN A 88 13.60 -26.30 0.90
C GLN A 88 13.21 -26.99 2.22
N LEU A 89 13.16 -26.25 3.34
CA LEU A 89 12.82 -26.79 4.67
C LEU A 89 11.34 -27.17 4.78
N VAL A 90 10.49 -26.52 3.98
CA VAL A 90 9.03 -26.72 3.96
C VAL A 90 8.59 -26.91 2.53
N SER A 91 7.63 -27.79 2.28
CA SER A 91 7.14 -28.02 0.92
C SER A 91 6.51 -26.75 0.33
N GLU A 92 6.77 -26.50 -0.95
CA GLU A 92 6.24 -25.33 -1.66
C GLU A 92 4.71 -25.22 -1.57
N LYS A 93 4.00 -26.35 -1.57
CA LYS A 93 2.55 -26.40 -1.42
C LYS A 93 2.06 -25.84 -0.08
N TYR A 94 2.78 -26.12 1.01
CA TYR A 94 2.43 -25.54 2.32
C TYR A 94 2.76 -24.06 2.39
N ILE A 95 3.89 -23.65 1.81
CA ILE A 95 4.28 -22.23 1.74
C ILE A 95 3.26 -21.42 0.94
N GLU A 96 2.85 -21.92 -0.23
CA GLU A 96 1.82 -21.28 -1.06
C GLU A 96 0.48 -21.17 -0.32
N LYS A 97 0.14 -22.18 0.50
CA LYS A 97 -1.06 -22.16 1.33
C LYS A 97 -0.96 -21.09 2.44
N ILE A 98 0.19 -20.96 3.10
CA ILE A 98 0.43 -19.90 4.10
C ILE A 98 0.31 -18.53 3.45
N PHE A 99 0.95 -18.34 2.29
CA PHE A 99 0.88 -17.11 1.51
C PHE A 99 -0.57 -16.70 1.23
N LYS A 100 -1.38 -17.60 0.67
CA LYS A 100 -2.79 -17.34 0.31
C LYS A 100 -3.71 -17.08 1.51
N ILE A 101 -3.45 -17.70 2.66
CA ILE A 101 -4.32 -17.57 3.83
C ILE A 101 -3.96 -16.36 4.69
N ALA A 102 -2.66 -16.07 4.80
CA ALA A 102 -2.19 -15.00 5.68
C ALA A 102 -1.97 -13.69 4.91
N SER A 103 -1.23 -13.73 3.81
CA SER A 103 -0.76 -12.51 3.16
C SER A 103 -1.81 -11.85 2.27
N ASP A 104 -2.42 -12.61 1.34
CA ASP A 104 -3.40 -12.04 0.39
C ASP A 104 -4.56 -11.31 1.09
N PRO A 105 -5.17 -11.84 2.16
CA PRO A 105 -6.27 -11.15 2.84
C PRO A 105 -5.80 -9.90 3.58
N ILE A 106 -4.62 -9.94 4.22
CA ILE A 106 -4.07 -8.78 4.92
C ILE A 106 -3.76 -7.66 3.93
N GLU A 107 -3.17 -7.98 2.77
CA GLU A 107 -2.91 -7.01 1.71
C GLU A 107 -4.20 -6.37 1.18
N MET A 108 -5.26 -7.16 0.99
CA MET A 108 -6.57 -6.64 0.59
C MET A 108 -7.12 -5.68 1.64
N ILE A 109 -7.12 -6.09 2.91
CA ILE A 109 -7.61 -5.26 4.02
C ILE A 109 -6.79 -3.98 4.10
N ALA A 110 -5.46 -4.06 4.01
CA ALA A 110 -4.58 -2.88 4.00
C ALA A 110 -4.97 -1.89 2.91
N ASN A 111 -5.25 -2.37 1.69
CA ASN A 111 -5.67 -1.50 0.59
C ASN A 111 -7.05 -0.84 0.81
N ILE A 112 -7.97 -1.50 1.51
CA ILE A 112 -9.22 -0.87 1.94
C ILE A 112 -8.93 0.25 2.95
N PHE A 113 -8.08 -0.01 3.94
CA PHE A 113 -7.64 1.02 4.90
C PHE A 113 -6.94 2.19 4.21
N LYS A 114 -6.11 1.94 3.20
CA LYS A 114 -5.46 2.99 2.38
C LYS A 114 -6.50 3.92 1.78
N VAL A 115 -7.52 3.37 1.17
CA VAL A 115 -8.55 4.18 0.51
C VAL A 115 -9.39 4.96 1.51
N ILE A 116 -9.77 4.35 2.64
CA ILE A 116 -10.46 5.06 3.72
C ILE A 116 -9.58 6.20 4.26
N TRP A 117 -8.27 5.96 4.41
CA TRP A 117 -7.32 6.99 4.81
C TRP A 117 -7.27 8.14 3.80
N LEU A 118 -7.15 7.86 2.50
CA LEU A 118 -7.15 8.90 1.46
C LEU A 118 -8.46 9.68 1.45
N LEU A 119 -9.61 9.05 1.70
CA LEU A 119 -10.89 9.72 1.82
C LEU A 119 -10.89 10.73 2.97
N LEU A 120 -10.49 10.28 4.18
CA LEU A 120 -10.41 11.15 5.36
C LEU A 120 -9.41 12.29 5.14
N LEU A 121 -8.23 11.98 4.61
CA LEU A 121 -7.18 12.96 4.37
C LEU A 121 -7.59 13.99 3.31
N GLY A 122 -8.25 13.57 2.23
CA GLY A 122 -8.74 14.48 1.19
C GLY A 122 -9.75 15.50 1.75
N ILE A 123 -10.67 15.07 2.61
CA ILE A 123 -11.61 15.96 3.31
C ILE A 123 -10.85 16.95 4.20
N THR A 124 -9.90 16.46 5.00
CA THR A 124 -9.07 17.28 5.88
C THR A 124 -8.29 18.36 5.11
N VAL A 125 -7.69 18.00 3.97
CA VAL A 125 -6.93 18.92 3.12
C VAL A 125 -7.85 20.01 2.54
N ILE A 126 -9.08 19.66 2.14
CA ILE A 126 -10.09 20.64 1.69
C ILE A 126 -10.46 21.60 2.83
N GLN A 127 -10.67 21.09 4.05
CA GLN A 127 -10.98 21.92 5.23
C GLN A 127 -9.86 22.92 5.56
N ASN A 128 -8.62 22.63 5.16
CA ASN A 128 -7.46 23.49 5.33
C ASN A 128 -7.17 24.34 4.06
N ALA A 129 -8.22 24.73 3.34
CA ALA A 129 -8.19 25.60 2.15
C ALA A 129 -7.41 25.09 0.92
N ASN A 130 -6.87 23.86 0.95
CA ASN A 130 -6.13 23.27 -0.16
C ASN A 130 -7.05 22.44 -1.08
N ILE A 131 -8.06 23.10 -1.65
CA ILE A 131 -9.18 22.44 -2.34
C ILE A 131 -8.72 21.53 -3.49
N LEU A 132 -7.87 22.04 -4.37
CA LEU A 132 -7.41 21.28 -5.54
C LEU A 132 -6.67 19.99 -5.16
N LEU A 133 -5.73 20.09 -4.21
CA LEU A 133 -4.97 18.95 -3.72
C LEU A 133 -5.88 17.93 -3.04
N GLY A 134 -6.81 18.39 -2.21
CA GLY A 134 -7.76 17.50 -1.55
C GLY A 134 -8.68 16.78 -2.54
N ILE A 135 -9.14 17.44 -3.62
CA ILE A 135 -9.89 16.78 -4.70
C ILE A 135 -9.04 15.70 -5.38
N ILE A 136 -7.77 15.98 -5.69
CA ILE A 136 -6.87 14.99 -6.30
C ILE A 136 -6.70 13.77 -5.39
N ILE A 137 -6.52 13.97 -4.08
CA ILE A 137 -6.44 12.88 -3.09
C ILE A 137 -7.77 12.09 -3.03
N LEU A 138 -8.92 12.78 -3.08
CA LEU A 138 -10.23 12.13 -3.09
C LEU A 138 -10.47 11.30 -4.35
N ILE A 139 -9.92 11.66 -5.51
CA ILE A 139 -10.01 10.83 -6.71
C ILE A 139 -9.35 9.46 -6.48
N SER A 140 -8.19 9.41 -5.83
CA SER A 140 -7.56 8.13 -5.45
C SER A 140 -8.44 7.32 -4.49
N SER A 141 -9.28 7.97 -3.68
CA SER A 141 -10.21 7.26 -2.80
C SER A 141 -11.36 6.53 -3.53
N LEU A 142 -11.60 6.81 -4.82
CA LEU A 142 -12.60 6.09 -5.61
C LEU A 142 -12.22 4.62 -5.87
N PHE A 143 -10.97 4.23 -5.64
CA PHE A 143 -10.54 2.83 -5.68
C PHE A 143 -11.21 1.95 -4.62
N ILE A 144 -12.02 2.51 -3.71
CA ILE A 144 -12.82 1.74 -2.76
C ILE A 144 -13.72 0.73 -3.49
N PHE A 145 -14.31 1.12 -4.61
CA PHE A 145 -15.16 0.23 -5.40
C PHE A 145 -14.36 -0.94 -5.96
N TYR A 146 -13.12 -0.69 -6.38
CA TYR A 146 -12.22 -1.73 -6.88
C TYR A 146 -11.87 -2.73 -5.78
N TYR A 147 -11.42 -2.26 -4.61
CA TYR A 147 -11.03 -3.14 -3.51
C TYR A 147 -12.21 -3.90 -2.89
N VAL A 148 -13.38 -3.26 -2.74
CA VAL A 148 -14.60 -3.96 -2.31
C VAL A 148 -14.99 -5.04 -3.32
N SER A 149 -14.90 -4.77 -4.63
CA SER A 149 -15.19 -5.77 -5.66
C SER A 149 -14.23 -6.97 -5.62
N ILE A 150 -12.96 -6.75 -5.30
CA ILE A 150 -12.01 -7.87 -5.11
C ILE A 150 -12.33 -8.62 -3.81
N LEU A 151 -12.69 -7.94 -2.74
CA LEU A 151 -13.12 -8.60 -1.51
C LEU A 151 -14.34 -9.49 -1.76
N THR A 152 -15.33 -9.01 -2.54
CA THR A 152 -16.46 -9.82 -3.00
C THR A 152 -16.00 -11.04 -3.80
N TYR A 153 -14.99 -10.89 -4.65
CA TYR A 153 -14.39 -12.02 -5.39
C TYR A 153 -13.82 -13.10 -4.48
N TYR A 154 -13.20 -12.74 -3.37
CA TYR A 154 -12.73 -13.72 -2.39
C TYR A 154 -13.87 -14.34 -1.57
N ILE A 155 -14.80 -13.53 -1.05
CA ILE A 155 -15.91 -14.00 -0.20
C ILE A 155 -16.85 -14.94 -0.97
N THR A 156 -17.13 -14.64 -2.24
CA THR A 156 -18.03 -15.45 -3.08
C THR A 156 -17.37 -16.68 -3.69
N LYS A 157 -16.13 -17.02 -3.28
CA LYS A 157 -15.33 -18.11 -3.85
C LYS A 157 -15.20 -17.98 -5.38
N HIS A 158 -14.86 -16.78 -5.83
CA HIS A 158 -14.57 -16.46 -7.24
C HIS A 158 -15.76 -16.48 -8.20
N LYS A 159 -16.99 -16.37 -7.67
CA LYS A 159 -18.22 -16.36 -8.49
C LYS A 159 -18.62 -14.96 -8.99
N MET A 160 -18.27 -13.92 -8.24
CA MET A 160 -18.64 -12.52 -8.55
C MET A 160 -17.48 -11.58 -8.23
N GLY A 161 -17.49 -10.34 -8.71
CA GLY A 161 -16.46 -9.34 -8.42
C GLY A 161 -15.24 -9.40 -9.35
N PHE A 162 -14.21 -8.61 -9.05
CA PHE A 162 -13.02 -8.51 -9.89
C PHE A 162 -11.87 -9.37 -9.37
N LYS A 163 -11.18 -10.07 -10.27
CA LYS A 163 -9.91 -10.72 -9.95
C LYS A 163 -8.87 -9.64 -9.61
N PRO A 164 -8.09 -9.79 -8.53
CA PRO A 164 -7.05 -8.83 -8.20
C PRO A 164 -6.03 -8.72 -9.33
N ASN A 165 -5.65 -7.48 -9.65
CA ASN A 165 -4.57 -7.19 -10.58
C ASN A 165 -3.45 -6.45 -9.84
N VAL A 166 -2.38 -7.20 -9.52
CA VAL A 166 -1.22 -6.71 -8.75
C VAL A 166 -0.58 -5.48 -9.41
N PHE A 167 -0.57 -5.42 -10.75
CA PHE A 167 -0.01 -4.28 -11.47
C PHE A 167 -0.83 -3.00 -11.25
N ILE A 168 -2.16 -3.09 -11.31
CA ILE A 168 -3.06 -1.96 -11.05
C ILE A 168 -2.90 -1.48 -9.61
N ILE A 169 -2.88 -2.41 -8.64
CA ILE A 169 -2.76 -2.09 -7.21
C ILE A 169 -1.44 -1.35 -6.92
N ASN A 170 -0.33 -1.83 -7.48
CA ASN A 170 0.97 -1.21 -7.26
C ASN A 170 1.10 0.15 -7.95
N ILE A 171 0.63 0.29 -9.18
CA ILE A 171 0.65 1.58 -9.88
C ILE A 171 -0.21 2.61 -9.15
N GLU A 172 -1.42 2.25 -8.76
CA GLU A 172 -2.29 3.15 -8.00
C GLU A 172 -1.61 3.56 -6.69
N THR A 173 -1.04 2.61 -5.95
CA THR A 173 -0.33 2.91 -4.70
C THR A 173 0.83 3.87 -4.94
N PHE A 174 1.61 3.64 -6.00
CA PHE A 174 2.73 4.51 -6.35
C PHE A 174 2.27 5.92 -6.73
N ILE A 175 1.21 6.05 -7.54
CA ILE A 175 0.63 7.35 -7.90
C ILE A 175 0.11 8.08 -6.66
N SER A 176 -0.63 7.38 -5.79
CA SER A 176 -1.12 7.92 -4.52
C SER A 176 0.03 8.42 -3.65
N PHE A 177 1.13 7.68 -3.56
CA PHE A 177 2.34 8.10 -2.85
C PHE A 177 3.04 9.33 -3.45
N ILE A 178 3.08 9.45 -4.78
CA ILE A 178 3.58 10.67 -5.44
C ILE A 178 2.69 11.87 -5.11
N ILE A 179 1.37 11.71 -5.23
CA ILE A 179 0.39 12.77 -4.93
C ILE A 179 0.57 13.27 -3.49
N LEU A 180 0.68 12.35 -2.53
CA LEU A 180 0.87 12.69 -1.13
C LEU A 180 2.21 13.39 -0.87
N TYR A 181 3.31 12.94 -1.51
CA TYR A 181 4.60 13.58 -1.36
C TYR A 181 4.61 15.01 -1.94
N ILE A 182 4.03 15.19 -3.13
CA ILE A 182 3.87 16.52 -3.73
C ILE A 182 3.00 17.40 -2.83
N GLY A 183 1.91 16.85 -2.31
CA GLY A 183 1.01 17.56 -1.39
C GLY A 183 1.73 18.06 -0.13
N LEU A 184 2.60 17.25 0.46
CA LEU A 184 3.43 17.65 1.61
C LEU A 184 4.41 18.81 1.30
N MET A 185 4.75 19.05 0.04
CA MET A 185 5.60 20.18 -0.36
C MET A 185 4.82 21.46 -0.61
N ILE A 186 3.51 21.36 -0.84
CA ILE A 186 2.62 22.49 -1.13
C ILE A 186 2.00 23.06 0.15
N ILE A 187 1.61 22.18 1.08
CA ILE A 187 1.07 22.55 2.41
C ILE A 187 2.22 22.83 3.37
#